data_AF-A0A833TJ38-F1
#
_entry.id   AF-A0A833TJ38-F1
#
_cell.length_a   1.000
_cell.length_b   1.000
_cell.length_c   1.000
_cell.angle_alpha   90.00
_cell.angle_beta   90.00
_cell.angle_gamma   90.00
#
_symmetry.space_group_name_H-M   'P 1'
#
loop_
_entity.id
_entity.type
_entity.pdbx_description
1 polymer ?
#
loop_
_entity_poly.entity_id
_entity_poly.type
_entity_poly.pdbx_seq_one_letter_code
_entity_poly.pdbx_strand_id
1 'polypeptide(L)'
;MDLVNAPVLQFRSSSTFGICSKPLKFLPVQSKIFFVKPLIVEARANARKESAKIRNRRMRKKFNGTPTRPRLSVFCSEKQLYAMLVDDQNKKCLFYGSTLQKSIRQCSPCSTIEAAKRVGEELIKACNDLNINEVSSYDRNGFACGERMQAFEIAVSHHGFLPR
;
A
#
# COMPACT_ATOMS: atom_id res chain seq x y z
N MET A 1 31.04 -15.20 -1.99
CA MET A 1 31.33 -15.14 -0.54
C MET A 1 32.07 -13.84 -0.35
N ASP A 2 31.32 -12.73 -0.32
CA ASP A 2 31.92 -11.41 -0.24
C ASP A 2 32.14 -11.10 1.24
N LEU A 3 33.41 -11.06 1.63
CA LEU A 3 33.85 -10.65 2.95
C LEU A 3 33.50 -9.17 3.12
N VAL A 4 32.38 -8.89 3.79
CA VAL A 4 32.04 -7.53 4.20
C VAL A 4 33.03 -7.14 5.30
N ASN A 5 34.01 -6.33 4.92
CA ASN A 5 35.01 -5.80 5.84
C ASN A 5 34.35 -4.73 6.72
N ALA A 6 34.04 -5.06 7.97
CA ALA A 6 33.52 -4.08 8.92
C ALA A 6 34.65 -3.09 9.28
N PRO A 7 34.38 -1.77 9.33
CA PRO A 7 35.41 -0.80 9.68
C PRO A 7 35.81 -1.00 11.14
N VAL A 8 37.11 -1.25 11.36
CA VAL A 8 37.72 -1.25 12.69
C VAL A 8 37.63 0.17 13.25
N LEU A 9 36.84 0.34 14.31
CA LEU A 9 36.84 1.55 15.13
C LEU A 9 38.21 1.71 15.79
N GLN A 10 39.05 2.61 15.25
CA GLN A 10 40.28 3.01 15.89
C GLN A 10 40.01 4.11 16.92
N PHE A 11 40.06 3.75 18.21
CA PHE A 11 40.13 4.74 19.27
C PHE A 11 41.54 5.34 19.30
N ARG A 12 41.64 6.67 19.14
CA ARG A 12 42.89 7.40 19.37
C ARG A 12 43.22 7.33 20.87
N SER A 13 44.35 6.71 21.22
CA SER A 13 44.90 6.82 22.57
C SER A 13 45.55 8.20 22.74
N SER A 14 45.15 8.93 23.78
CA SER A 14 45.89 10.08 24.29
C SER A 14 47.04 9.57 25.17
N SER A 15 48.26 10.01 24.85
CA SER A 15 49.45 9.69 25.63
C SER A 15 49.67 10.76 26.70
N THR A 16 49.23 10.52 27.94
CA THR A 16 49.66 11.37 29.08
C THR A 16 50.37 10.61 30.19
N PHE A 17 50.43 9.28 30.16
CA PHE A 17 51.21 8.53 31.16
C PHE A 17 51.93 7.34 30.50
N GLY A 18 53.26 7.40 30.51
CA GLY A 18 54.16 6.45 29.85
C GLY A 18 54.17 5.06 30.47
N ILE A 19 53.22 4.22 30.07
CA ILE A 19 53.29 2.77 30.25
C ILE A 19 52.98 2.10 28.91
N CYS A 20 53.99 1.47 28.31
CA CYS A 20 53.85 0.64 27.12
C CYS A 20 53.22 -0.71 27.51
N SER A 21 51.89 -0.80 27.49
CA SER A 21 51.22 -2.10 27.51
C SER A 21 51.23 -2.67 26.09
N LYS A 22 51.91 -3.81 25.91
CA LYS A 22 51.87 -4.54 24.64
C LYS A 22 50.40 -4.81 24.29
N PRO A 23 49.94 -4.52 23.06
CA PRO A 23 48.55 -4.80 22.70
C PRO A 23 48.38 -6.33 22.71
N LEU A 24 47.62 -6.84 23.69
CA LEU A 24 47.19 -8.23 23.67
C LEU A 24 46.29 -8.39 22.43
N LYS A 25 46.77 -9.13 21.43
CA LYS A 25 45.96 -9.49 20.27
C LYS A 25 44.92 -10.50 20.75
N PHE A 26 43.72 -10.04 21.07
CA PHE A 26 42.57 -10.92 21.19
C PHE A 26 42.35 -11.57 19.82
N LEU A 27 42.68 -12.86 19.71
CA LEU A 27 42.28 -13.64 18.55
C LEU A 27 40.75 -13.64 18.49
N PRO A 28 40.12 -13.37 17.34
CA PRO A 28 38.68 -13.44 17.23
C PRO A 28 38.26 -14.88 17.55
N VAL A 29 37.53 -15.07 18.65
CA VAL A 29 36.81 -16.31 18.91
C VAL A 29 35.81 -16.44 17.76
N GLN A 30 36.11 -17.30 16.80
CA GLN A 30 35.19 -17.65 15.74
C GLN A 30 34.06 -18.46 16.37
N SER A 31 33.05 -17.77 16.92
CA SER A 31 31.78 -18.43 17.20
C SER A 31 31.20 -18.81 15.84
N LYS A 32 31.27 -20.10 15.50
CA LYS A 32 30.43 -20.65 14.45
C LYS A 32 28.99 -20.45 14.93
N ILE A 33 28.35 -19.39 14.49
CA ILE A 33 26.90 -19.27 14.58
C ILE A 33 26.38 -20.41 13.72
N PHE A 34 26.08 -21.54 14.35
CA PHE A 34 25.39 -22.63 13.68
C PHE A 34 24.10 -22.04 13.16
N PHE A 35 24.04 -21.87 11.84
CA PHE A 35 22.84 -21.45 11.13
C PHE A 35 21.87 -22.63 11.23
N VAL A 36 21.25 -22.81 12.39
CA VAL A 36 20.16 -23.75 12.56
C VAL A 36 19.09 -23.31 11.58
N LYS A 37 18.73 -24.20 10.64
CA LYS A 37 17.58 -23.94 9.78
C LYS A 37 16.41 -23.63 10.70
N PRO A 38 15.76 -22.46 10.58
CA PRO A 38 14.61 -22.17 11.41
C PRO A 38 13.57 -23.27 11.17
N LEU A 39 13.06 -23.84 12.25
CA LEU A 39 11.93 -24.76 12.18
C LEU A 39 10.71 -23.96 11.70
N ILE A 40 10.42 -24.05 10.41
CA ILE A 40 9.19 -23.49 9.82
C ILE A 40 8.09 -24.52 10.05
N VAL A 41 7.28 -24.30 11.08
CA VAL A 41 6.05 -25.08 11.29
C VAL A 41 4.99 -24.52 10.34
N GLU A 42 4.79 -25.20 9.22
CA GLU A 42 3.69 -24.88 8.31
C GLU A 42 2.38 -25.51 8.81
N ALA A 43 1.31 -24.72 8.82
CA ALA A 43 0.00 -25.21 9.24
C ALA A 43 -0.51 -26.29 8.27
N ARG A 44 -0.96 -27.44 8.81
CA ARG A 44 -1.45 -28.61 8.04
C ARG A 44 -2.74 -28.36 7.22
N ALA A 45 -3.40 -27.22 7.38
CA ALA A 45 -4.66 -26.90 6.71
C ALA A 45 -4.78 -25.40 6.42
N ASN A 46 -5.59 -25.06 5.41
CA ASN A 46 -5.96 -23.69 5.07
C ASN A 46 -6.56 -22.97 6.30
N ALA A 47 -5.75 -22.16 7.00
CA ALA A 47 -6.24 -21.30 8.05
C ALA A 47 -7.42 -20.48 7.52
N ARG A 48 -8.53 -20.41 8.26
CA ARG A 48 -9.75 -19.71 7.83
C ARG A 48 -9.42 -18.25 7.54
N LYS A 49 -9.30 -17.89 6.25
CA LYS A 49 -9.11 -16.52 5.81
C LYS A 49 -10.44 -15.76 5.94
N GLU A 50 -10.41 -14.61 6.60
CA GLU A 50 -11.56 -13.72 6.72
C GLU A 50 -12.02 -13.26 5.33
N SER A 51 -13.32 -13.38 5.04
CA SER A 51 -13.86 -13.01 3.73
C SER A 51 -13.70 -11.50 3.47
N ALA A 52 -13.50 -11.13 2.20
CA ALA A 52 -13.34 -9.72 1.81
C ALA A 52 -14.55 -8.87 2.24
N LYS A 53 -15.77 -9.44 2.22
CA LYS A 53 -17.01 -8.78 2.67
C LYS A 53 -16.96 -8.42 4.15
N ILE A 54 -16.46 -9.31 5.01
CA ILE A 54 -16.36 -9.04 6.45
C ILE A 54 -15.32 -7.95 6.71
N ARG A 55 -14.16 -8.02 6.02
CA ARG A 55 -13.12 -6.99 6.10
C ARG A 55 -13.64 -5.62 5.67
N ASN A 56 -14.32 -5.55 4.54
CA ASN A 56 -14.95 -4.33 4.04
C ASN A 56 -15.95 -3.77 5.07
N ARG A 57 -16.87 -4.61 5.58
CA ARG A 57 -17.84 -4.18 6.61
C ARG A 57 -17.17 -3.62 7.86
N ARG A 58 -16.05 -4.22 8.31
CA ARG A 58 -15.28 -3.69 9.44
C ARG A 58 -14.65 -2.33 9.14
N MET A 59 -14.13 -2.14 7.93
CA MET A 59 -13.60 -0.84 7.50
C MET A 59 -14.70 0.22 7.48
N ARG A 60 -15.87 -0.09 6.89
CA ARG A 60 -17.02 0.83 6.83
C ARG A 60 -17.53 1.27 8.20
N LYS A 61 -17.37 0.47 9.26
CA LYS A 61 -17.75 0.89 10.62
C LYS A 61 -16.90 2.05 11.16
N LYS A 62 -15.68 2.23 10.65
CA LYS A 62 -14.74 3.25 11.13
C LYS A 62 -14.88 4.58 10.40
N PHE A 63 -15.48 4.58 9.21
CA PHE A 63 -15.46 5.73 8.32
C PHE A 63 -16.88 6.12 7.92
N ASN A 64 -17.19 7.41 8.10
CA ASN A 64 -18.43 8.00 7.65
C ASN A 64 -18.10 9.03 6.54
N GLY A 65 -18.66 8.82 5.34
CA GLY A 65 -18.59 9.81 4.26
C GLY A 65 -19.63 10.91 4.43
N THR A 66 -19.25 12.16 4.17
CA THR A 66 -20.14 13.33 4.12
C THR A 66 -20.18 13.89 2.69
N PRO A 67 -21.09 14.82 2.34
CA PRO A 67 -21.09 15.44 1.01
C PRO A 67 -19.76 16.14 0.68
N THR A 68 -19.17 16.81 1.66
CA THR A 68 -17.91 17.56 1.52
C THR A 68 -16.70 16.64 1.50
N ARG A 69 -16.73 15.56 2.28
CA ARG A 69 -15.67 14.56 2.39
C ARG A 69 -16.26 13.16 2.21
N PRO A 70 -16.57 12.75 0.98
CA PRO A 70 -17.22 11.49 0.70
C PRO A 70 -16.28 10.30 0.89
N ARG A 71 -16.87 9.11 0.93
CA ARG A 71 -16.14 7.83 0.99
C ARG A 71 -15.91 7.30 -0.42
N LEU A 72 -14.67 6.96 -0.74
CA LEU A 72 -14.29 6.33 -2.00
C LEU A 72 -14.20 4.81 -1.81
N SER A 73 -15.02 4.07 -2.57
CA SER A 73 -15.02 2.61 -2.59
C SER A 73 -14.62 2.11 -3.98
N VAL A 74 -13.59 1.29 -4.04
CA VAL A 74 -13.07 0.75 -5.31
C VAL A 74 -13.07 -0.77 -5.25
N PHE A 75 -13.62 -1.36 -6.30
CA PHE A 75 -13.64 -2.79 -6.52
C PHE A 75 -12.92 -3.11 -7.82
N CYS A 76 -11.93 -3.99 -7.75
CA CYS A 76 -11.23 -4.49 -8.92
C CYS A 76 -11.44 -6.00 -9.00
N SER A 77 -12.03 -6.43 -10.10
CA SER A 77 -12.00 -7.83 -10.54
C SER A 77 -10.96 -7.99 -11.65
N GLU A 78 -10.69 -9.23 -12.06
CA GLU A 78 -9.81 -9.52 -13.19
C GLU A 78 -10.27 -8.82 -14.49
N LYS A 79 -11.59 -8.69 -14.68
CA LYS A 79 -12.17 -8.15 -15.92
C LYS A 79 -12.43 -6.65 -15.86
N GLN A 80 -12.80 -6.13 -14.70
CA GLN A 80 -13.45 -4.83 -14.58
C GLN A 80 -13.05 -4.12 -13.29
N LEU A 81 -12.95 -2.80 -13.35
CA LEU A 81 -12.78 -1.93 -12.19
C LEU A 81 -13.99 -1.01 -12.05
N TYR A 82 -14.40 -0.82 -10.80
CA TYR A 82 -15.51 0.04 -10.40
C TYR A 82 -15.05 0.95 -9.29
N ALA A 83 -15.33 2.25 -9.41
CA ALA A 83 -15.07 3.26 -8.40
C ALA A 83 -16.37 4.00 -8.08
N MET A 84 -16.62 4.20 -6.79
CA MET A 84 -17.81 4.89 -6.31
C MET A 84 -17.43 5.92 -5.26
N LEU A 85 -17.97 7.13 -5.42
CA LEU A 85 -17.90 8.19 -4.43
C LEU A 85 -19.26 8.27 -3.73
N VAL A 86 -19.29 7.98 -2.44
CA VAL A 86 -20.55 7.80 -1.69
C VAL A 86 -20.62 8.79 -0.53
N ASP A 87 -21.76 9.44 -0.41
CA ASP A 87 -22.18 10.18 0.77
C ASP A 87 -23.04 9.27 1.64
N ASP A 88 -22.51 8.88 2.80
CA ASP A 88 -23.17 7.95 3.71
C ASP A 88 -24.27 8.64 4.55
N GLN A 89 -24.24 9.97 4.70
CA GLN A 89 -25.26 10.72 5.43
C GLN A 89 -26.57 10.76 4.64
N ASN A 90 -26.49 11.16 3.36
CA ASN A 90 -27.67 11.22 2.50
C ASN A 90 -27.94 9.91 1.75
N LYS A 91 -27.07 8.90 1.91
CA LYS A 91 -27.12 7.60 1.21
C LYS A 91 -27.15 7.76 -0.31
N LYS A 92 -26.40 8.74 -0.84
CA LYS A 92 -26.34 9.06 -2.27
C LYS A 92 -24.97 8.71 -2.84
N CYS A 93 -24.98 8.21 -4.07
CA CYS A 93 -23.77 8.03 -4.86
C CYS A 93 -23.51 9.32 -5.64
N LEU A 94 -22.44 10.02 -5.33
CA LEU A 94 -22.04 11.27 -5.99
C LEU A 94 -21.41 11.00 -7.35
N PHE A 95 -20.61 9.93 -7.43
CA PHE A 95 -19.98 9.49 -8.66
C PHE A 95 -19.97 7.97 -8.75
N TYR A 96 -20.20 7.46 -9.95
CA TYR A 96 -20.02 6.07 -10.31
C TYR A 96 -19.21 6.00 -11.60
N GLY A 97 -18.05 5.33 -11.55
CA GLY A 97 -17.19 5.11 -12.70
C GLY A 97 -16.88 3.63 -12.86
N SER A 98 -17.07 3.11 -14.08
CA SER A 98 -16.73 1.74 -14.42
C SER A 98 -15.97 1.66 -15.73
N THR A 99 -15.03 0.73 -15.82
CA THR A 99 -14.39 0.36 -17.10
C THR A 99 -15.39 -0.12 -18.15
N LEU A 100 -16.62 -0.50 -17.76
CA LEU A 100 -17.69 -0.88 -18.69
C LEU A 100 -18.43 0.30 -19.31
N GLN A 101 -18.37 1.47 -18.67
CA GLN A 101 -19.15 2.62 -19.09
C GLN A 101 -18.63 3.14 -20.42
N LYS A 102 -19.55 3.39 -21.37
CA LYS A 102 -19.20 3.80 -22.74
C LYS A 102 -18.39 5.11 -22.78
N SER A 103 -18.65 6.04 -21.85
CA SER A 103 -17.90 7.29 -21.75
C SER A 103 -16.41 7.08 -21.43
N ILE A 104 -16.10 6.06 -20.65
CA ILE A 104 -14.73 5.74 -20.19
C ILE A 104 -14.07 4.74 -21.16
N ARG A 105 -14.88 3.87 -21.77
CA ARG A 105 -14.45 2.82 -22.69
C ARG A 105 -14.20 3.42 -24.07
N GLN A 106 -13.04 4.07 -24.24
CA GLN A 106 -12.69 4.74 -25.49
C GLN A 106 -12.28 3.77 -26.61
N CYS A 107 -11.43 2.76 -26.35
CA CYS A 107 -11.03 1.73 -27.33
C CYS A 107 -10.33 0.51 -26.69
N SER A 108 -9.63 0.68 -25.57
CA SER A 108 -8.87 -0.39 -24.90
C SER A 108 -9.79 -1.40 -24.18
N PRO A 109 -9.35 -2.66 -23.99
CA PRO A 109 -10.10 -3.62 -23.20
C PRO A 109 -10.22 -3.18 -21.73
N CYS A 110 -11.31 -3.58 -21.08
CA CYS A 110 -11.63 -3.19 -19.69
C CYS A 110 -10.62 -3.70 -18.66
N SER A 111 -9.88 -4.76 -19.01
CA SER A 111 -8.89 -5.42 -18.14
C SER A 111 -7.51 -4.76 -18.16
N THR A 112 -7.27 -3.74 -18.99
CA THR A 112 -5.96 -3.09 -19.09
C THR A 112 -5.70 -2.12 -17.94
N ILE A 113 -4.41 -1.90 -17.63
CA ILE A 113 -3.94 -0.91 -16.66
C ILE A 113 -4.36 0.51 -17.06
N GLU A 114 -4.30 0.85 -18.35
CA GLU A 114 -4.76 2.14 -18.88
C GLU A 114 -6.23 2.42 -18.59
N ALA A 115 -7.10 1.40 -18.69
CA ALA A 115 -8.51 1.55 -18.39
C ALA A 115 -8.74 1.91 -16.91
N ALA A 116 -7.93 1.36 -16.00
CA ALA A 116 -7.97 1.72 -14.58
C ALA A 116 -7.51 3.16 -14.33
N LYS A 117 -6.45 3.62 -15.03
CA LYS A 117 -5.99 5.02 -14.96
C LYS A 117 -7.08 6.00 -15.39
N ARG A 118 -7.74 5.73 -16.52
CA ARG A 118 -8.84 6.55 -17.04
C ARG A 118 -10.01 6.66 -16.06
N VAL A 119 -10.38 5.57 -15.36
CA VAL A 119 -11.42 5.65 -14.31
C VAL A 119 -10.99 6.58 -13.18
N GLY A 120 -9.70 6.59 -12.83
CA GLY A 120 -9.15 7.54 -11.86
C GLY A 120 -9.25 8.99 -12.33
N GLU A 121 -8.88 9.27 -13.58
CA GLU A 121 -8.97 10.61 -14.18
C GLU A 121 -10.43 11.12 -14.22
N GLU A 122 -11.37 10.27 -14.63
CA GLU A 122 -12.80 10.61 -14.65
C GLU A 122 -13.39 10.86 -13.26
N LEU A 123 -12.93 10.11 -12.24
CA LEU A 123 -13.30 10.37 -10.85
C LEU A 123 -12.85 11.78 -10.43
N ILE A 124 -11.63 12.19 -10.79
CA ILE A 124 -11.12 13.51 -10.44
C ILE A 124 -11.89 14.62 -11.14
N LYS A 125 -12.22 14.47 -12.42
CA LYS A 125 -13.08 15.43 -13.13
C LYS A 125 -14.42 15.61 -12.40
N ALA A 126 -15.06 14.51 -12.03
CA ALA A 126 -16.31 14.56 -11.28
C ALA A 126 -16.15 15.20 -9.88
N CYS A 127 -15.04 14.96 -9.19
CA CYS A 127 -14.75 15.62 -7.92
C CYS A 127 -14.61 17.14 -8.09
N ASN A 128 -13.93 17.59 -9.15
CA ASN A 128 -13.77 19.01 -9.45
C ASN A 128 -15.11 19.67 -9.78
N ASP A 129 -15.94 19.03 -10.60
CA ASP A 129 -17.28 19.54 -10.96
C ASP A 129 -18.18 19.67 -9.73
N LEU A 130 -18.03 18.76 -8.76
CA LEU A 130 -18.76 18.76 -7.49
C LEU A 130 -18.08 19.57 -6.37
N ASN A 131 -16.94 20.22 -6.65
CA ASN A 131 -16.12 20.97 -5.68
C ASN A 131 -15.73 20.17 -4.43
N ILE A 132 -15.36 18.89 -4.61
CA ILE A 132 -14.91 18.00 -3.54
C ILE A 132 -13.40 18.03 -3.51
N ASN A 133 -12.81 18.50 -2.40
CA ASN A 133 -11.36 18.67 -2.28
C ASN A 133 -10.66 17.47 -1.60
N GLU A 134 -11.38 16.68 -0.81
CA GLU A 134 -10.78 15.63 0.01
C GLU A 134 -11.72 14.43 0.15
N VAL A 135 -11.12 13.24 0.19
CA VAL A 135 -11.84 11.98 0.43
C VAL A 135 -11.67 11.60 1.91
N SER A 136 -12.78 11.32 2.60
CA SER A 136 -12.77 10.91 4.01
C SER A 136 -12.08 9.55 4.21
N SER A 137 -12.36 8.61 3.31
CA SER A 137 -11.81 7.26 3.41
C SER A 137 -11.74 6.58 2.06
N TYR A 138 -10.75 5.72 1.91
CA TYR A 138 -10.50 4.92 0.73
C TYR A 138 -10.55 3.43 1.08
N ASP A 139 -11.46 2.69 0.45
CA ASP A 139 -11.62 1.25 0.62
C ASP A 139 -11.39 0.50 -0.71
N ARG A 140 -10.47 -0.48 -0.66
CA ARG A 140 -10.18 -1.44 -1.75
C ARG A 140 -11.13 -2.65 -1.76
N ASN A 141 -12.24 -2.56 -1.04
CA ASN A 141 -13.25 -3.59 -0.81
C ASN A 141 -12.71 -4.92 -0.25
N GLY A 142 -11.60 -4.85 0.49
CA GLY A 142 -10.92 -6.03 1.01
C GLY A 142 -10.15 -6.84 -0.04
N PHE A 143 -9.88 -6.33 -1.23
CA PHE A 143 -8.99 -7.02 -2.18
C PHE A 143 -7.53 -6.61 -1.97
N ALA A 144 -6.61 -7.50 -2.34
CA ALA A 144 -5.19 -7.20 -2.29
C ALA A 144 -4.83 -6.15 -3.36
N CYS A 145 -3.74 -5.43 -3.12
CA CYS A 145 -3.21 -4.48 -4.08
C CYS A 145 -2.65 -5.24 -5.30
N GLY A 146 -3.00 -4.80 -6.49
CA GLY A 146 -2.46 -5.31 -7.76
C GLY A 146 -2.21 -4.15 -8.70
N GLU A 147 -1.54 -4.41 -9.83
CA GLU A 147 -1.03 -3.37 -10.74
C GLU A 147 -2.12 -2.41 -11.24
N ARG A 148 -3.31 -2.93 -11.54
CA ARG A 148 -4.45 -2.11 -11.99
C ARG A 148 -4.98 -1.20 -10.89
N MET A 149 -5.06 -1.71 -9.66
CA MET A 149 -5.47 -0.91 -8.51
C MET A 149 -4.42 0.18 -8.22
N GLN A 150 -3.14 -0.18 -8.27
CA GLN A 150 -2.04 0.77 -8.12
C GLN A 150 -2.10 1.86 -9.19
N ALA A 151 -2.36 1.50 -10.45
CA ALA A 151 -2.46 2.48 -11.52
C ALA A 151 -3.63 3.45 -11.35
N PHE A 152 -4.78 2.97 -10.85
CA PHE A 152 -5.88 3.83 -10.43
C PHE A 152 -5.47 4.76 -9.28
N GLU A 153 -4.82 4.22 -8.23
CA GLU A 153 -4.37 4.99 -7.07
C GLU A 153 -3.34 6.05 -7.45
N ILE A 154 -2.38 5.74 -8.32
CA ILE A 154 -1.37 6.67 -8.82
C ILE A 154 -2.05 7.85 -9.55
N ALA A 155 -3.06 7.56 -10.38
CA ALA A 155 -3.81 8.61 -11.09
C ALA A 155 -4.53 9.54 -10.09
N VAL A 156 -5.22 8.98 -9.09
CA VAL A 156 -5.92 9.77 -8.06
C VAL A 156 -4.95 10.55 -7.17
N SER A 157 -3.81 9.95 -6.81
CA SER A 157 -2.80 10.56 -5.94
C SER A 157 -2.08 11.73 -6.60
N HIS A 158 -1.93 11.73 -7.94
CA HIS A 158 -1.35 12.86 -8.68
C HIS A 158 -2.14 14.15 -8.49
N HIS A 159 -3.44 14.04 -8.20
CA HIS A 159 -4.35 15.17 -7.93
C HIS A 159 -4.53 15.48 -6.43
N GLY A 160 -3.80 14.80 -5.53
CA GLY A 160 -3.78 15.12 -4.10
C GLY A 160 -4.89 14.49 -3.25
N PHE A 161 -5.73 13.61 -3.81
CA PHE A 161 -6.86 13.01 -3.08
C PHE A 161 -6.50 11.79 -2.23
N LEU A 162 -5.37 11.14 -2.51
CA LEU A 162 -4.86 9.99 -1.77
C LEU A 162 -3.39 10.22 -1.38
N PRO A 163 -2.96 9.73 -0.20
CA PRO A 163 -1.56 9.77 0.19
C PRO A 163 -0.72 8.83 -0.68
N ARG A 164 0.52 9.24 -0.97
CA ARG A 164 1.49 8.53 -1.81
C ARG A 164 2.29 7.50 -1.04
#